data_AF-A0A1J4JFW1-F1
#
_entry.id   AF-A0A1J4JFW1-F1
#
_cell.length_a   1.000
_cell.length_b   1.000
_cell.length_c   1.000
_cell.angle_alpha   90.00
_cell.angle_beta   90.00
_cell.angle_gamma   90.00
#
_symmetry.space_group_name_H-M   'P 1'
#
loop_
_entity.id
_entity.type
_entity.pdbx_description
1 polymer ?
#
loop_
_entity_poly.entity_id
_entity_poly.type
_entity_poly.pdbx_seq_one_letter_code
_entity_poly.pdbx_strand_id
1 'polypeptide(L)'
;MIGFSKFSQHKMTTSRPPVGLAYPKGTYKVVPFFWRGEDPLRENEALLVEYRQTQKDYRKKESELRLMQQEFDKYKEQLDSFDKYAIQIANDLGENSIATTQNAQLRKEIKSIQDQIQEIENQIKICKYWTSQTQMQKLYLEDSGLWPEIETQMRNIDLTTDSIISLQKEIGETVISDRYQYSINAATEAKVAFQCKHWLNTKLQNLRNSMNQSKSCKNGVRLTAANTLIHSNDEVNRLFELNCQIKLEFEEVQLNKELATFHRRHTVKSAFQLIQELNDVIGLIGGKPIDLNRVRDHCDITEIENEEKLMVRAAQATPRKANDRPRTAPKSALAPKVKKRRF
;
A
#
# COMPACT_ATOMS: atom_id res chain seq x y z
N MET A 1 -16.52 84.75 -17.86
CA MET A 1 -17.15 86.00 -18.32
C MET A 1 -18.41 85.65 -19.10
N ILE A 2 -19.40 86.56 -19.14
CA ILE A 2 -20.84 86.35 -19.38
C ILE A 2 -21.52 85.95 -18.06
N GLY A 3 -22.43 86.70 -17.43
CA GLY A 3 -23.06 87.99 -17.70
C GLY A 3 -24.16 88.16 -16.63
N PHE A 4 -24.13 89.28 -15.90
CA PHE A 4 -25.08 89.63 -14.84
C PHE A 4 -26.52 89.76 -15.39
N SER A 5 -27.52 89.27 -14.64
CA SER A 5 -28.91 89.71 -14.80
C SER A 5 -29.55 89.96 -13.44
N LYS A 6 -29.90 91.23 -13.22
CA LYS A 6 -30.64 91.79 -12.09
C LYS A 6 -32.13 91.65 -12.35
N PHE A 7 -32.91 91.18 -11.38
CA PHE A 7 -34.34 91.50 -11.24
C PHE A 7 -34.64 91.54 -9.74
N SER A 8 -34.78 92.73 -9.15
CA SER A 8 -35.94 93.64 -9.13
C SER A 8 -36.72 93.45 -7.83
N GLN A 9 -36.48 94.37 -6.90
CA GLN A 9 -37.17 94.48 -5.62
C GLN A 9 -38.54 95.13 -5.84
N HIS A 10 -39.62 94.36 -5.68
CA HIS A 10 -40.93 94.95 -5.48
C HIS A 10 -41.25 94.99 -3.98
N LYS A 11 -41.07 96.18 -3.39
CA LYS A 11 -41.74 96.59 -2.15
C LYS A 11 -43.17 96.96 -2.51
N MET A 12 -44.14 96.13 -2.17
CA MET A 12 -45.55 96.53 -2.11
C MET A 12 -45.94 96.75 -0.65
N THR A 13 -46.04 98.03 -0.29
CA THR A 13 -46.70 98.52 0.92
C THR A 13 -48.20 98.56 0.66
N THR A 14 -48.94 97.58 1.17
CA THR A 14 -50.40 97.66 1.27
C THR A 14 -50.80 97.74 2.73
N SER A 15 -51.15 98.96 3.14
CA SER A 15 -51.82 99.28 4.40
C SER A 15 -53.13 98.48 4.46
N ARG A 16 -53.30 97.69 5.53
CA ARG A 16 -54.56 97.01 5.83
C ARG A 16 -55.33 97.86 6.86
N PRO A 17 -56.63 98.13 6.65
CA PRO A 17 -57.45 98.78 7.66
C PRO A 17 -57.65 97.85 8.87
N PRO A 18 -57.83 98.39 10.09
CA PRO A 18 -58.07 97.57 11.28
C PRO A 18 -59.49 97.00 11.20
N VAL A 19 -59.59 95.70 10.88
CA VAL A 19 -60.86 94.96 10.96
C VAL A 19 -61.04 94.51 12.41
N GLY A 20 -62.08 95.03 13.05
CA GLY A 20 -62.39 94.84 14.46
C GLY A 20 -62.55 93.36 14.85
N LEU A 21 -61.93 93.00 15.97
CA LEU A 21 -62.17 91.73 16.65
C LEU A 21 -63.61 91.70 17.20
N ALA A 22 -64.52 91.11 16.45
CA ALA A 22 -65.78 90.62 16.97
C ALA A 22 -65.61 89.17 17.46
N TYR A 23 -65.18 88.98 18.70
CA TYR A 23 -65.35 87.71 19.39
C TYR A 23 -66.02 87.94 20.75
N PRO A 24 -67.21 87.36 21.00
CA PRO A 24 -67.81 87.36 22.33
C PRO A 24 -66.89 86.60 23.30
N LYS A 25 -66.68 87.18 24.49
CA LYS A 25 -65.98 86.50 25.59
C LYS A 25 -66.75 85.23 25.95
N GLY A 26 -66.18 84.06 25.66
CA GLY A 26 -66.72 82.78 26.16
C GLY A 26 -66.76 81.59 25.22
N THR A 27 -66.25 81.66 23.99
CA THR A 27 -66.24 80.51 23.06
C THR A 27 -64.89 80.30 22.37
N TYR A 28 -63.80 80.27 23.14
CA TYR A 28 -62.58 79.58 22.69
C TYR A 28 -62.76 78.09 22.96
N LYS A 29 -63.37 77.35 22.02
CA LYS A 29 -62.98 75.95 21.89
C LYS A 29 -61.55 75.99 21.37
N VAL A 30 -60.60 75.64 22.23
CA VAL A 30 -59.23 75.31 21.83
C VAL A 30 -59.39 74.26 20.72
N VAL A 31 -59.12 74.64 19.48
CA VAL A 31 -58.93 73.65 18.41
C VAL A 31 -57.75 72.83 18.90
N PRO A 32 -57.89 71.50 19.08
CA PRO A 32 -56.77 70.68 19.52
C PRO A 32 -55.66 70.84 18.48
N PHE A 33 -54.64 71.60 18.85
CA PHE A 33 -53.40 71.69 18.12
C PHE A 33 -52.69 70.38 18.36
N PHE A 34 -52.88 69.43 17.45
CA PHE A 34 -52.06 68.23 17.43
C PHE A 34 -50.66 68.66 17.01
N TRP A 35 -49.69 68.45 17.90
CA TRP A 35 -48.28 68.60 17.60
C TRP A 35 -47.95 67.64 16.44
N ARG A 36 -47.90 68.14 15.20
CA ARG A 36 -47.29 67.41 14.09
C ARG A 36 -45.80 67.55 14.27
N GLY A 37 -45.20 66.60 14.99
CA GLY A 37 -43.76 66.63 15.19
C GLY A 37 -43.33 65.81 16.38
N GLU A 38 -43.31 64.49 16.22
CA GLU A 38 -42.35 63.67 16.97
C GLU A 38 -41.58 62.68 16.10
N ASP A 39 -41.95 62.45 14.82
CA ASP A 39 -41.12 61.63 13.93
C ASP A 39 -41.35 61.96 12.43
N PRO A 40 -40.42 62.65 11.76
CA PRO A 40 -40.48 62.93 10.31
C PRO A 40 -40.63 61.66 9.45
N LEU A 41 -40.23 60.50 9.96
CA LEU A 41 -40.29 59.22 9.24
C LEU A 41 -41.68 58.57 9.29
N ARG A 42 -42.62 59.09 10.09
CA ARG A 42 -43.97 58.53 10.28
C ARG A 42 -45.07 59.34 9.59
N GLU A 43 -44.74 60.50 9.04
CA GLU A 43 -45.69 61.33 8.31
C GLU A 43 -45.86 60.79 6.88
N ASN A 44 -47.10 60.43 6.53
CA ASN A 44 -47.44 59.85 5.22
C ASN A 44 -47.04 60.78 4.05
N GLU A 45 -47.02 62.10 4.30
CA GLU A 45 -46.57 63.09 3.33
C GLU A 45 -45.04 63.02 3.08
N ALA A 46 -44.23 62.82 4.12
CA ALA A 46 -42.79 62.65 4.01
C ALA A 46 -42.43 61.35 3.28
N LEU A 47 -43.10 60.24 3.62
CA LEU A 47 -42.93 58.95 2.94
C LEU A 47 -43.31 59.02 1.45
N LEU A 48 -44.37 59.75 1.09
CA LEU A 48 -44.76 59.96 -0.31
C LEU A 48 -43.74 60.82 -1.07
N VAL A 49 -43.10 61.79 -0.41
CA VAL A 49 -42.04 62.60 -1.00
C VAL A 49 -40.78 61.76 -1.21
N GLU A 50 -40.36 60.96 -0.22
CA GLU A 50 -39.24 60.03 -0.35
C GLU A 50 -39.50 58.96 -1.42
N TYR A 51 -40.72 58.40 -1.50
CA TYR A 51 -41.11 57.47 -2.55
C TYR A 51 -41.01 58.10 -3.95
N ARG A 52 -41.50 59.34 -4.12
CA ARG A 52 -41.37 60.06 -5.41
C ARG A 52 -39.92 60.36 -5.75
N GLN A 53 -39.09 60.68 -4.75
CA GLN A 53 -37.67 60.98 -4.95
C GLN A 53 -36.91 59.71 -5.33
N THR A 54 -37.08 58.63 -4.59
CA THR A 54 -36.51 57.31 -4.91
C THR A 54 -36.98 56.78 -6.26
N GLN A 55 -38.24 56.99 -6.64
CA GLN A 55 -38.72 56.61 -7.97
C GLN A 55 -38.07 57.43 -9.09
N LYS A 56 -37.81 58.72 -8.87
CA LYS A 56 -37.05 59.56 -9.81
C LYS A 56 -35.59 59.09 -9.91
N ASP A 57 -34.96 58.79 -8.78
CA ASP A 57 -33.58 58.31 -8.73
C ASP A 57 -33.45 56.92 -9.39
N TYR A 58 -34.42 56.04 -9.18
CA TYR A 58 -34.53 54.75 -9.87
C TYR A 58 -34.60 54.93 -11.39
N ARG A 59 -35.51 55.79 -11.88
CA ARG A 59 -35.63 56.06 -13.33
C ARG A 59 -34.35 56.65 -13.92
N LYS A 60 -33.68 57.54 -13.16
CA LYS A 60 -32.39 58.09 -13.55
C LYS A 60 -31.33 57.00 -13.65
N LYS A 61 -31.21 56.14 -12.64
CA LYS A 61 -30.25 55.03 -12.63
C LYS A 61 -30.54 53.99 -13.72
N GLU A 62 -31.81 53.70 -14.00
CA GLU A 62 -32.21 52.85 -15.11
C GLU A 62 -31.78 53.45 -16.46
N SER A 63 -31.93 54.77 -16.64
CA SER A 63 -31.46 55.45 -17.84
C SER A 63 -29.93 55.45 -17.97
N GLU A 64 -29.19 55.65 -16.86
CA GLU A 64 -27.73 55.56 -16.82
C GLU A 64 -27.26 54.15 -17.18
N LEU A 65 -27.93 53.11 -16.66
CA LEU A 65 -27.63 51.71 -16.96
C LEU A 65 -27.84 51.39 -18.43
N ARG A 66 -28.94 51.87 -19.04
CA ARG A 66 -29.20 51.68 -20.48
C ARG A 66 -28.15 52.39 -21.34
N LEU A 67 -27.72 53.59 -20.96
CA LEU A 67 -26.66 54.31 -21.67
C LEU A 67 -25.33 53.56 -21.58
N MET A 68 -24.96 53.08 -20.39
CA MET A 68 -23.73 52.28 -20.20
C MET A 68 -23.77 50.97 -20.98
N GLN A 69 -24.93 50.30 -21.06
CA GLN A 69 -25.09 49.11 -21.91
C GLN A 69 -24.90 49.44 -23.39
N GLN A 70 -25.47 50.53 -23.87
CA GLN A 70 -25.27 50.98 -25.26
C GLN A 70 -23.81 51.34 -25.55
N GLU A 71 -23.11 51.97 -24.60
CA GLU A 71 -21.67 52.24 -24.73
C GLU A 71 -20.87 50.94 -24.76
N PHE A 72 -21.19 49.98 -23.88
CA PHE A 72 -20.57 48.66 -23.87
C PHE A 72 -20.76 47.93 -25.20
N ASP A 73 -21.98 47.91 -25.74
CA ASP A 73 -22.27 47.27 -27.02
C ASP A 73 -21.51 47.95 -28.17
N LYS A 74 -21.43 49.30 -28.17
CA LYS A 74 -20.62 50.05 -29.15
C LYS A 74 -19.13 49.70 -29.05
N TYR A 75 -18.57 49.63 -27.84
CA TYR A 75 -17.16 49.25 -27.67
C TYR A 75 -16.91 47.81 -28.07
N LYS A 76 -17.87 46.91 -27.83
CA LYS A 76 -17.81 45.51 -28.26
C LYS A 76 -17.83 45.40 -29.78
N GLU A 77 -18.71 46.14 -30.47
CA GLU A 77 -18.74 46.20 -31.93
C GLU A 77 -17.44 46.78 -32.52
N GLN A 78 -16.89 47.82 -31.90
CA GLN A 78 -15.60 48.37 -32.29
C GLN A 78 -14.48 47.35 -32.13
N LEU A 79 -14.44 46.62 -31.01
CA LEU A 79 -13.46 45.58 -30.76
C LEU A 79 -13.57 44.44 -31.79
N ASP A 80 -14.80 43.98 -32.07
CA ASP A 80 -15.05 42.97 -33.11
C ASP A 80 -14.60 43.45 -34.50
N SER A 81 -14.74 44.76 -34.78
CA SER A 81 -14.25 45.35 -36.03
C SER A 81 -12.71 45.37 -36.09
N PHE A 82 -12.04 45.77 -35.01
CA PHE A 82 -10.58 45.76 -34.92
C PHE A 82 -10.02 44.36 -34.98
N ASP A 83 -10.67 43.37 -34.39
CA ASP A 83 -10.27 41.97 -34.48
C ASP A 83 -10.40 41.44 -35.92
N LYS A 84 -11.45 41.80 -36.65
CA LYS A 84 -11.57 41.47 -38.08
C LYS A 84 -10.44 42.10 -38.90
N TYR A 85 -10.11 43.37 -38.67
CA TYR A 85 -8.99 44.04 -39.33
C TYR A 85 -7.64 43.43 -38.91
N ALA A 86 -7.45 43.09 -37.64
CA ALA A 86 -6.22 42.46 -37.15
C ALA A 86 -6.03 41.06 -37.76
N ILE A 87 -7.10 40.29 -37.93
CA ILE A 87 -7.07 38.99 -38.63
C ILE A 87 -6.76 39.18 -40.11
N GLN A 88 -7.33 40.21 -40.76
CA GLN A 88 -7.05 40.51 -42.16
C GLN A 88 -5.60 40.94 -42.38
N ILE A 89 -5.08 41.85 -41.54
CA ILE A 89 -3.68 42.27 -41.51
C ILE A 89 -2.77 41.07 -41.22
N ALA A 90 -3.15 40.20 -40.27
CA ALA A 90 -2.40 38.98 -39.96
C ALA A 90 -2.34 37.99 -41.12
N ASN A 91 -3.41 37.87 -41.91
CA ASN A 91 -3.44 37.05 -43.12
C ASN A 91 -2.63 37.69 -44.25
N ASP A 92 -2.69 39.02 -44.41
CA ASP A 92 -1.97 39.77 -45.45
C ASP A 92 -0.45 39.87 -45.16
N LEU A 93 -0.05 39.89 -43.89
CA LEU A 93 1.36 39.78 -43.45
C LEU A 93 1.84 38.32 -43.26
N GLY A 94 0.96 37.35 -43.56
CA GLY A 94 0.96 35.99 -43.05
C GLY A 94 1.87 34.95 -43.73
N GLU A 95 2.89 35.32 -44.50
CA GLU A 95 3.88 34.34 -44.98
C GLU A 95 5.19 34.32 -44.18
N ASN A 96 5.50 35.33 -43.35
CA ASN A 96 6.85 35.46 -42.74
C ASN A 96 6.92 35.53 -41.20
N SER A 97 5.81 35.39 -40.46
CA SER A 97 5.85 35.48 -38.98
C SER A 97 5.12 34.32 -38.30
N ILE A 98 5.91 33.41 -37.73
CA ILE A 98 5.46 32.28 -36.88
C ILE A 98 4.64 32.78 -35.68
N ALA A 99 4.89 34.00 -35.20
CA ALA A 99 4.15 34.60 -34.09
C ALA A 99 2.70 34.97 -34.48
N THR A 100 2.44 35.26 -35.74
CA THR A 100 1.11 35.66 -36.23
C THR A 100 0.18 34.44 -36.36
N THR A 101 0.72 33.31 -36.85
CA THR A 101 -0.04 32.05 -36.97
C THR A 101 -0.34 31.44 -35.59
N GLN A 102 0.61 31.49 -34.65
CA GLN A 102 0.40 31.05 -33.27
C GLN A 102 -0.64 31.91 -32.53
N ASN A 103 -0.61 33.24 -32.69
CA ASN A 103 -1.62 34.11 -32.11
C ASN A 103 -3.02 33.87 -32.70
N ALA A 104 -3.12 33.57 -34.00
CA ALA A 104 -4.39 33.21 -34.62
C ALA A 104 -4.92 31.86 -34.09
N GLN A 105 -4.04 30.89 -33.81
CA GLN A 105 -4.42 29.62 -33.17
C GLN A 105 -4.90 29.83 -31.73
N LEU A 106 -4.15 30.58 -30.92
CA LEU A 106 -4.54 30.90 -29.54
C LEU A 106 -5.89 31.62 -29.48
N ARG A 107 -6.17 32.54 -30.41
CA ARG A 107 -7.48 33.21 -30.50
C ARG A 107 -8.61 32.23 -30.84
N LYS A 108 -8.36 31.24 -31.69
CA LYS A 108 -9.34 30.17 -31.99
C LYS A 108 -9.56 29.27 -30.78
N GLU A 109 -8.51 28.92 -30.04
CA GLU A 109 -8.60 28.14 -28.80
C GLU A 109 -9.38 28.89 -27.72
N ILE A 110 -9.08 30.18 -27.52
CA ILE A 110 -9.82 31.05 -26.59
C ILE A 110 -11.31 31.07 -26.95
N LYS A 111 -11.64 31.26 -28.24
CA LYS A 111 -13.02 31.24 -28.69
C LYS A 111 -13.68 29.88 -28.47
N SER A 112 -13.00 28.78 -28.78
CA SER A 112 -13.49 27.42 -28.54
C SER A 112 -13.76 27.17 -27.04
N ILE A 113 -12.87 27.64 -26.16
CA ILE A 113 -13.03 27.52 -24.72
C ILE A 113 -14.21 28.38 -24.24
N GLN A 114 -14.37 29.59 -24.77
CA GLN A 114 -15.53 30.45 -24.47
C GLN A 114 -16.85 29.80 -24.89
N ASP A 115 -16.90 29.21 -26.09
CA ASP A 115 -18.08 28.49 -26.58
C ASP A 115 -18.39 27.28 -25.68
N GLN A 116 -17.36 26.54 -25.23
CA GLN A 116 -17.51 25.42 -24.28
C GLN A 116 -18.00 25.89 -22.90
N ILE A 117 -17.48 27.00 -22.38
CA ILE A 117 -17.97 27.59 -21.12
C ILE A 117 -19.44 27.95 -21.26
N GLN A 118 -19.83 28.59 -22.35
CA GLN A 118 -21.20 29.03 -22.57
C GLN A 118 -22.17 27.84 -22.71
N GLU A 119 -21.73 26.76 -23.36
CA GLU A 119 -22.46 25.50 -23.42
C GLU A 119 -22.64 24.87 -22.04
N ILE A 120 -21.56 24.77 -21.25
CA ILE A 120 -21.62 24.26 -19.87
C ILE A 120 -22.52 25.14 -18.99
N GLU A 121 -22.46 26.46 -19.12
CA GLU A 121 -23.34 27.38 -18.38
C GLU A 121 -24.82 27.18 -18.74
N ASN A 122 -25.13 26.94 -20.01
CA ASN A 122 -26.48 26.62 -20.45
C ASN A 122 -26.94 25.27 -19.88
N GLN A 123 -26.09 24.26 -19.88
CA GLN A 123 -26.38 22.97 -19.24
C GLN A 123 -26.62 23.12 -17.74
N ILE A 124 -25.80 23.91 -17.04
CA ILE A 124 -25.98 24.25 -15.62
C ILE A 124 -27.31 24.96 -15.39
N LYS A 125 -27.70 25.90 -16.26
CA LYS A 125 -29.01 26.60 -16.16
C LYS A 125 -30.16 25.62 -16.33
N ILE A 126 -30.09 24.71 -17.29
CA ILE A 126 -31.11 23.66 -17.50
C ILE A 126 -31.19 22.76 -16.27
N CYS A 127 -30.07 22.27 -15.75
CA CYS A 127 -30.04 21.47 -14.53
C CYS A 127 -30.61 22.23 -13.33
N LYS A 128 -30.25 23.50 -13.13
CA LYS A 128 -30.78 24.35 -12.05
C LYS A 128 -32.29 24.60 -12.19
N TYR A 129 -32.81 24.64 -13.41
CA TYR A 129 -34.25 24.80 -13.64
C TYR A 129 -35.05 23.56 -13.20
N TRP A 130 -34.51 22.36 -13.44
CA TRP A 130 -35.17 21.09 -13.08
C TRP A 130 -34.87 20.60 -11.67
N THR A 131 -33.83 21.12 -11.02
CA THR A 131 -33.39 20.66 -9.70
C THR A 131 -33.89 21.61 -8.62
N SER A 132 -34.55 21.07 -7.59
CA SER A 132 -34.91 21.86 -6.42
C SER A 132 -33.65 22.35 -5.69
N GLN A 133 -33.59 23.65 -5.38
CA GLN A 133 -32.47 24.24 -4.63
C GLN A 133 -32.18 23.49 -3.32
N THR A 134 -33.21 22.96 -2.66
CA THR A 134 -33.10 22.15 -1.44
C THR A 134 -32.40 20.82 -1.68
N GLN A 135 -32.63 20.17 -2.82
CA GLN A 135 -31.95 18.91 -3.18
C GLN A 135 -30.48 19.15 -3.51
N MET A 136 -30.18 20.24 -4.24
CA MET A 136 -28.80 20.67 -4.48
C MET A 136 -28.05 20.95 -3.17
N GLN A 137 -28.66 21.67 -2.23
CA GLN A 137 -28.04 21.95 -0.94
C GLN A 137 -27.76 20.67 -0.12
N LYS A 138 -28.65 19.68 -0.18
CA LYS A 138 -28.41 18.36 0.45
C LYS A 138 -27.19 17.67 -0.16
N LEU A 139 -27.07 17.67 -1.49
CA LEU A 139 -25.91 17.09 -2.17
C LEU A 139 -24.61 17.83 -1.83
N TYR A 140 -24.63 19.17 -1.74
CA TYR A 140 -23.44 19.93 -1.31
C TYR A 140 -23.06 19.62 0.15
N LEU A 141 -24.02 19.43 1.04
CA LEU A 141 -23.77 19.04 2.43
C LEU A 141 -23.21 17.63 2.53
N GLU A 142 -23.72 16.68 1.73
CA GLU A 142 -23.17 15.32 1.64
C GLU A 142 -21.76 15.33 1.06
N ASP A 143 -21.51 16.04 -0.04
CA ASP A 143 -20.19 16.16 -0.67
C ASP A 143 -19.15 16.77 0.27
N SER A 144 -19.49 17.90 0.90
CA SER A 144 -18.61 18.55 1.89
C SER A 144 -18.42 17.73 3.17
N GLY A 145 -19.37 16.87 3.52
CA GLY A 145 -19.26 15.94 4.65
C GLY A 145 -18.38 14.72 4.35
N LEU A 146 -18.41 14.22 3.10
CA LEU A 146 -17.63 13.06 2.67
C LEU A 146 -16.17 13.40 2.37
N TRP A 147 -15.89 14.61 1.87
CA TRP A 147 -14.53 15.02 1.52
C TRP A 147 -13.50 14.83 2.65
N PRO A 148 -13.75 15.30 3.90
CA PRO A 148 -12.83 15.10 5.01
C PRO A 148 -12.53 13.62 5.30
N GLU A 149 -13.53 12.75 5.14
CA GLU A 149 -13.36 11.31 5.31
C GLU A 149 -12.48 10.73 4.19
N ILE A 150 -12.77 11.09 2.94
CA ILE A 150 -11.95 10.68 1.78
C ILE A 150 -10.50 11.15 1.96
N GLU A 151 -10.27 12.40 2.34
CA GLU A 151 -8.93 12.94 2.57
C GLU A 151 -8.20 12.20 3.69
N THR A 152 -8.91 11.87 4.78
CA THR A 152 -8.36 11.08 5.88
C THR A 152 -7.96 9.68 5.41
N GLN A 153 -8.81 9.02 4.61
CA GLN A 153 -8.52 7.70 4.06
C GLN A 153 -7.34 7.75 3.08
N MET A 154 -7.24 8.77 2.23
CA MET A 154 -6.10 8.96 1.33
C MET A 154 -4.79 9.10 2.12
N ARG A 155 -4.77 9.94 3.15
CA ARG A 155 -3.59 10.06 4.03
C ARG A 155 -3.25 8.76 4.74
N ASN A 156 -4.24 7.98 5.18
CA ASN A 156 -3.99 6.68 5.78
C ASN A 156 -3.37 5.70 4.77
N ILE A 157 -3.83 5.73 3.51
CA ILE A 157 -3.24 4.92 2.44
C ILE A 157 -1.79 5.32 2.22
N ASP A 158 -1.48 6.61 2.18
CA ASP A 158 -0.11 7.09 2.00
C ASP A 158 0.78 6.65 3.18
N LEU A 159 0.35 6.86 4.43
CA LEU A 159 1.08 6.47 5.63
C LEU A 159 1.31 4.95 5.73
N THR A 160 0.30 4.15 5.34
CA THR A 160 0.44 2.69 5.33
C THR A 160 1.35 2.24 4.20
N THR A 161 1.33 2.89 3.04
CA THR A 161 2.25 2.63 1.93
C THR A 161 3.69 2.93 2.33
N ASP A 162 3.94 4.08 2.95
CA ASP A 162 5.26 4.45 3.48
C ASP A 162 5.74 3.45 4.54
N SER A 163 4.84 3.02 5.42
CA SER A 163 5.14 2.02 6.45
C SER A 163 5.50 0.66 5.82
N ILE A 164 4.79 0.23 4.78
CA ILE A 164 5.09 -0.99 4.03
C ILE A 164 6.47 -0.91 3.40
N ILE A 165 6.80 0.20 2.74
CA ILE A 165 8.11 0.41 2.11
C ILE A 165 9.22 0.39 3.17
N SER A 166 9.01 1.03 4.33
CA SER A 166 9.96 1.01 5.43
C SER A 166 10.20 -0.40 5.98
N LEU A 167 9.12 -1.18 6.18
CA LEU A 167 9.22 -2.56 6.66
C LEU A 167 9.89 -3.48 5.64
N GLN A 168 9.59 -3.32 4.35
CA GLN A 168 10.26 -4.06 3.28
C GLN A 168 11.78 -3.80 3.29
N LYS A 169 12.18 -2.55 3.51
CA LYS A 169 13.59 -2.18 3.64
C LYS A 169 14.23 -2.81 4.88
N GLU A 170 13.58 -2.76 6.04
CA GLU A 170 14.07 -3.37 7.28
C GLU A 170 14.23 -4.90 7.16
N ILE A 171 13.27 -5.57 6.52
CA ILE A 171 13.37 -7.00 6.21
C ILE A 171 14.59 -7.26 5.32
N GLY A 172 14.76 -6.46 4.26
CA GLY A 172 15.92 -6.59 3.37
C GLY A 172 17.25 -6.39 4.09
N GLU A 173 17.37 -5.37 4.93
CA GLU A 173 18.57 -5.13 5.75
C GLU A 173 18.86 -6.29 6.70
N THR A 174 17.82 -6.88 7.29
CA THR A 174 17.96 -8.03 8.18
C THR A 174 18.42 -9.28 7.44
N VAL A 175 17.81 -9.60 6.29
CA VAL A 175 18.15 -10.80 5.50
C VAL A 175 19.56 -10.71 4.91
N ILE A 176 20.01 -9.51 4.52
CA ILE A 176 21.36 -9.28 3.99
C ILE A 176 22.41 -9.28 5.12
N SER A 177 22.02 -9.03 6.37
CA SER A 177 22.96 -8.91 7.49
C SER A 177 23.81 -10.16 7.72
N ASP A 178 25.08 -9.95 8.03
CA ASP A 178 26.01 -11.04 8.37
C ASP A 178 25.53 -11.88 9.56
N ARG A 179 24.81 -11.25 10.50
CA ARG A 179 24.24 -11.93 11.67
C ARG A 179 23.19 -12.95 11.26
N TYR A 180 22.33 -12.60 10.31
CA TYR A 180 21.31 -13.49 9.80
C TYR A 180 21.93 -14.66 9.03
N GLN A 181 22.85 -14.37 8.12
CA GLN A 181 23.59 -15.38 7.37
C GLN A 181 24.36 -16.34 8.29
N TYR A 182 25.02 -15.81 9.33
CA TYR A 182 25.68 -16.62 10.34
C TYR A 182 24.69 -17.52 11.08
N SER A 183 23.50 -17.01 11.43
CA SER A 183 22.48 -17.82 12.12
C SER A 183 21.98 -18.98 11.26
N ILE A 184 21.82 -18.75 9.95
CA ILE A 184 21.43 -19.79 8.99
C ILE A 184 22.52 -20.85 8.90
N ASN A 185 23.77 -20.43 8.72
CA ASN A 185 24.91 -21.35 8.66
C ASN A 185 25.07 -22.14 9.97
N ALA A 186 24.90 -21.49 11.13
CA ALA A 186 24.93 -22.19 12.41
C ALA A 186 23.79 -23.21 12.54
N ALA A 187 22.58 -22.87 12.05
CA ALA A 187 21.44 -23.78 12.04
C ALA A 187 21.66 -24.98 11.09
N THR A 188 22.33 -24.78 9.95
CA THR A 188 22.68 -25.87 9.04
C THR A 188 23.72 -26.79 9.65
N GLU A 189 24.76 -26.24 10.25
CA GLU A 189 25.80 -27.02 10.93
C GLU A 189 25.21 -27.84 12.08
N ALA A 190 24.29 -27.25 12.86
CA ALA A 190 23.59 -27.96 13.92
C ALA A 190 22.75 -29.13 13.40
N LYS A 191 22.05 -28.95 12.26
CA LYS A 191 21.27 -30.03 11.61
C LYS A 191 22.19 -31.16 11.15
N VAL A 192 23.30 -30.82 10.48
CA VAL A 192 24.29 -31.80 10.04
C VAL A 192 24.86 -32.57 11.23
N ALA A 193 25.30 -31.87 12.28
CA ALA A 193 25.84 -32.48 13.48
C ALA A 193 24.82 -33.42 14.17
N PHE A 194 23.54 -33.02 14.25
CA PHE A 194 22.49 -33.85 14.83
C PHE A 194 22.28 -35.15 14.02
N GLN A 195 22.25 -35.05 12.69
CA GLN A 195 22.09 -36.21 11.82
C GLN A 195 23.33 -37.12 11.86
N CYS A 196 24.54 -36.57 11.90
CA CYS A 196 25.76 -37.35 12.11
C CYS A 196 25.72 -38.11 13.43
N LYS A 197 25.32 -37.44 14.52
CA LYS A 197 25.13 -38.08 15.83
C LYS A 197 24.11 -39.21 15.76
N HIS A 198 22.95 -38.97 15.11
CA HIS A 198 21.92 -39.99 14.97
C HIS A 198 22.45 -41.22 14.22
N TRP A 199 23.13 -40.99 13.10
CA TRP A 199 23.66 -42.06 12.27
C TRP A 199 24.79 -42.85 12.94
N LEU A 200 25.72 -42.18 13.64
CA LEU A 200 26.74 -42.84 14.48
C LEU A 200 26.08 -43.72 15.56
N ASN A 201 25.04 -43.22 16.22
CA ASN A 201 24.28 -44.01 17.20
C ASN A 201 23.61 -45.23 16.54
N THR A 202 23.07 -45.11 15.33
CA THR A 202 22.52 -46.24 14.59
C THR A 202 23.60 -47.28 14.27
N LYS A 203 24.78 -46.84 13.78
CA LYS A 203 25.91 -47.74 13.50
C LYS A 203 26.40 -48.44 14.75
N LEU A 204 26.56 -47.71 15.86
CA LEU A 204 26.93 -48.27 17.16
C LEU A 204 25.90 -49.29 17.64
N GLN A 205 24.61 -48.99 17.52
CA GLN A 205 23.55 -49.91 17.90
C GLN A 205 23.55 -51.16 17.02
N ASN A 206 23.77 -51.02 15.71
CA ASN A 206 23.90 -52.16 14.79
C ASN A 206 25.11 -53.03 15.12
N LEU A 207 26.24 -52.42 15.46
CA LEU A 207 27.45 -53.13 15.87
C LEU A 207 27.24 -53.84 17.21
N ARG A 208 26.61 -53.19 18.19
CA ARG A 208 26.22 -53.80 19.47
C ARG A 208 25.27 -54.97 19.28
N ASN A 209 24.27 -54.82 18.41
CA ASN A 209 23.35 -55.90 18.07
C ASN A 209 24.07 -57.05 17.36
N SER A 210 24.99 -56.75 16.44
CA SER A 210 25.81 -57.75 15.75
C SER A 210 26.70 -58.52 16.73
N MET A 211 27.40 -57.83 17.64
CA MET A 211 28.22 -58.48 18.68
C MET A 211 27.37 -59.34 19.62
N ASN A 212 26.22 -58.84 20.07
CA ASN A 212 25.34 -59.59 20.97
C ASN A 212 24.63 -60.78 20.29
N GLN A 213 24.37 -60.71 18.98
CA GLN A 213 23.74 -61.78 18.20
C GLN A 213 24.74 -62.75 17.58
N SER A 214 26.02 -62.39 17.54
CA SER A 214 27.12 -63.29 17.20
C SER A 214 27.17 -64.37 18.28
N LYS A 215 26.47 -65.48 18.04
CA LYS A 215 26.54 -66.66 18.90
C LYS A 215 28.02 -66.96 19.14
N SER A 216 28.45 -66.87 20.39
CA SER A 216 29.78 -67.32 20.86
C SER A 216 30.11 -68.60 20.11
N CYS A 217 31.07 -68.49 19.20
CA CYS A 217 31.26 -69.48 18.15
C CYS A 217 31.55 -70.81 18.84
N LYS A 218 30.84 -71.88 18.47
CA LYS A 218 31.18 -73.26 18.89
C LYS A 218 32.57 -73.72 18.41
N ASN A 219 33.38 -72.82 17.84
CA ASN A 219 34.72 -73.00 17.31
C ASN A 219 35.82 -72.43 18.24
N GLY A 220 35.61 -72.44 19.55
CA GLY A 220 36.59 -71.93 20.53
C GLY A 220 38.01 -72.45 20.26
N VAL A 221 38.16 -73.72 19.93
CA VAL A 221 39.47 -74.36 19.67
C VAL A 221 40.18 -73.80 18.42
N ARG A 222 39.46 -73.47 17.34
CA ARG A 222 40.06 -72.88 16.11
C ARG A 222 40.49 -71.43 16.32
N LEU A 223 39.73 -70.67 17.10
CA LEU A 223 40.08 -69.30 17.49
C LEU A 223 41.29 -69.29 18.45
N THR A 224 41.36 -70.23 19.39
CA THR A 224 42.51 -70.35 20.30
C THR A 224 43.78 -70.76 19.55
N ALA A 225 43.71 -71.71 18.61
CA ALA A 225 44.86 -72.14 17.81
C ALA A 225 45.38 -71.06 16.83
N ALA A 226 44.46 -70.29 16.24
CA ALA A 226 44.82 -69.13 15.40
C ALA A 226 45.43 -68.00 16.25
N ASN A 227 44.85 -67.70 17.42
CA ASN A 227 45.43 -66.72 18.34
C ASN A 227 46.81 -67.14 18.86
N THR A 228 47.04 -68.42 19.16
CA THR A 228 48.38 -68.89 19.57
C THR A 228 49.40 -68.80 18.43
N LEU A 229 49.00 -69.01 17.17
CA LEU A 229 49.87 -68.82 15.99
C LEU A 229 50.17 -67.35 15.73
N ILE A 230 49.18 -66.47 15.89
CA ILE A 230 49.34 -65.01 15.75
C ILE A 230 50.28 -64.49 16.84
N HIS A 231 50.15 -64.94 18.09
CA HIS A 231 50.99 -64.49 19.20
C HIS A 231 52.36 -65.19 19.32
N SER A 232 52.64 -66.21 18.52
CA SER A 232 53.94 -66.91 18.54
C SER A 232 54.89 -66.49 17.42
N ASN A 233 54.40 -65.74 16.42
CA ASN A 233 55.21 -65.22 15.33
C ASN A 233 55.01 -63.70 15.22
N ASP A 234 56.02 -62.95 15.65
CA ASP A 234 56.00 -61.48 15.70
C ASP A 234 55.69 -60.84 14.34
N GLU A 235 56.13 -61.45 13.25
CA GLU A 235 55.90 -60.94 11.89
C GLU A 235 54.45 -61.13 11.45
N VAL A 236 53.84 -62.26 11.82
CA VAL A 236 52.41 -62.51 11.58
C VAL A 236 51.55 -61.60 12.47
N ASN A 237 51.95 -61.37 13.72
CA ASN A 237 51.26 -60.42 14.60
C ASN A 237 51.31 -59.00 14.02
N ARG A 238 52.49 -58.56 13.56
CA ARG A 238 52.66 -57.24 12.95
C ARG A 238 51.84 -57.06 11.67
N LEU A 239 51.78 -58.08 10.80
CA LEU A 239 50.93 -58.05 9.61
C LEU A 239 49.43 -58.03 9.95
N PHE A 240 49.03 -58.74 11.01
CA PHE A 240 47.65 -58.72 11.50
C PHE A 240 47.26 -57.36 12.07
N GLU A 241 48.12 -56.75 12.90
CA GLU A 241 47.95 -55.39 13.42
C GLU A 241 47.88 -54.36 12.28
N LEU A 242 48.79 -54.47 11.29
CA LEU A 242 48.78 -53.60 10.11
C LEU A 242 47.48 -53.74 9.31
N ASN A 243 46.98 -54.96 9.11
CA ASN A 243 45.72 -55.19 8.41
C ASN A 243 44.52 -54.63 9.18
N CYS A 244 44.49 -54.80 10.51
CA CYS A 244 43.49 -54.17 11.37
C CYS A 244 43.53 -52.64 11.25
N GLN A 245 44.73 -52.06 11.27
CA GLN A 245 44.94 -50.61 11.13
C GLN A 245 44.44 -50.11 9.76
N ILE A 246 44.87 -50.74 8.67
CA ILE A 246 44.44 -50.39 7.29
C ILE A 246 42.92 -50.49 7.17
N LYS A 247 42.30 -51.51 7.76
CA LYS A 247 40.85 -51.68 7.72
C LYS A 247 40.12 -50.56 8.49
N LEU A 248 40.62 -50.18 9.67
CA LEU A 248 40.07 -49.05 10.43
C LEU A 248 40.23 -47.74 9.66
N GLU A 249 41.40 -47.48 9.08
CA GLU A 249 41.66 -46.30 8.26
C GLU A 249 40.76 -46.25 7.02
N PHE A 250 40.55 -47.38 6.35
CA PHE A 250 39.64 -47.45 5.21
C PHE A 250 38.19 -47.14 5.61
N GLU A 251 37.72 -47.69 6.74
CA GLU A 251 36.38 -47.40 7.26
C GLU A 251 36.24 -45.93 7.68
N GLU A 252 37.27 -45.33 8.26
CA GLU A 252 37.31 -43.90 8.60
C GLU A 252 37.29 -43.00 7.35
N VAL A 253 38.02 -43.36 6.30
CA VAL A 253 37.98 -42.61 5.03
C VAL A 253 36.60 -42.71 4.38
N GLN A 254 35.97 -43.89 4.38
CA GLN A 254 34.60 -44.05 3.88
C GLN A 254 33.62 -43.20 4.69
N LEU A 255 33.74 -43.23 6.01
CA LEU A 255 32.95 -42.44 6.95
C LEU A 255 33.06 -40.93 6.65
N ASN A 256 34.28 -40.44 6.52
CA ASN A 256 34.56 -39.04 6.23
C ASN A 256 34.03 -38.63 4.84
N LYS A 257 34.13 -39.51 3.84
CA LYS A 257 33.56 -39.28 2.52
C LYS A 257 32.03 -39.15 2.59
N GLU A 258 31.35 -40.08 3.27
CA GLU A 258 29.90 -40.02 3.45
C GLU A 258 29.48 -38.73 4.17
N LEU A 259 30.19 -38.36 5.25
CA LEU A 259 29.91 -37.14 6.00
C LEU A 259 30.14 -35.87 5.17
N ALA A 260 31.22 -35.80 4.38
CA ALA A 260 31.50 -34.68 3.50
C ALA A 260 30.43 -34.52 2.40
N THR A 261 29.98 -35.63 1.80
CA THR A 261 28.89 -35.58 0.81
C THR A 261 27.57 -35.14 1.44
N PHE A 262 27.31 -35.55 2.69
CA PHE A 262 26.12 -35.17 3.42
C PHE A 262 26.12 -33.68 3.79
N HIS A 263 27.25 -33.20 4.34
CA HIS A 263 27.47 -31.80 4.69
C HIS A 263 27.33 -30.89 3.47
N ARG A 264 27.97 -31.26 2.34
CA ARG A 264 27.82 -30.55 1.07
C ARG A 264 26.35 -30.43 0.66
N ARG A 265 25.59 -31.53 0.71
CA ARG A 265 24.17 -31.53 0.33
C ARG A 265 23.32 -30.57 1.16
N HIS A 266 23.48 -30.61 2.48
CA HIS A 266 22.73 -29.73 3.37
C HIS A 266 23.14 -28.26 3.23
N THR A 267 24.42 -27.99 3.03
CA THR A 267 24.93 -26.64 2.82
C THR A 267 24.41 -26.06 1.50
N VAL A 268 24.47 -26.82 0.40
CA VAL A 268 23.93 -26.40 -0.91
C VAL A 268 22.43 -26.13 -0.83
N LYS A 269 21.67 -27.00 -0.17
CA LYS A 269 20.22 -26.83 0.03
C LYS A 269 19.89 -25.57 0.82
N SER A 270 20.65 -25.29 1.87
CA SER A 270 20.44 -24.08 2.66
C SER A 270 20.85 -22.81 1.94
N ALA A 271 21.94 -22.85 1.17
CA ALA A 271 22.34 -21.73 0.33
C ALA A 271 21.29 -21.44 -0.75
N PHE A 272 20.67 -22.48 -1.32
CA PHE A 272 19.56 -22.32 -2.24
C PHE A 272 18.32 -21.70 -1.59
N GLN A 273 17.99 -22.11 -0.36
CA GLN A 273 16.89 -21.49 0.41
C GLN A 273 17.17 -20.01 0.70
N LEU A 274 18.40 -19.66 1.07
CA LEU A 274 18.82 -18.27 1.26
C LEU A 274 18.66 -17.47 -0.04
N ILE A 275 19.04 -18.04 -1.20
CA ILE A 275 18.86 -17.38 -2.50
C ILE A 275 17.37 -17.18 -2.81
N GLN A 276 16.52 -18.13 -2.44
CA GLN A 276 15.07 -18.00 -2.60
C GLN A 276 14.51 -16.87 -1.72
N GLU A 277 14.90 -16.81 -0.43
CA GLU A 277 14.52 -15.74 0.49
C GLU A 277 15.01 -14.36 -0.01
N LEU A 278 16.24 -14.29 -0.52
CA LEU A 278 16.79 -13.08 -1.14
C LEU A 278 16.02 -12.68 -2.39
N ASN A 279 15.58 -13.63 -3.21
CA ASN A 279 14.73 -13.36 -4.37
C ASN A 279 13.36 -12.81 -3.99
N ASP A 280 12.76 -13.32 -2.90
CA ASP A 280 11.49 -12.80 -2.38
C ASP A 280 11.67 -11.35 -1.91
N VAL A 281 12.78 -11.03 -1.23
CA VAL A 281 13.14 -9.65 -0.84
C VAL A 281 13.37 -8.76 -2.07
N ILE A 282 14.08 -9.24 -3.08
CA ILE A 282 14.30 -8.50 -4.34
C ILE A 282 12.96 -8.22 -5.03
N GLY A 283 12.07 -9.20 -5.07
CA GLY A 283 10.72 -9.05 -5.60
C GLY A 283 9.89 -8.01 -4.84
N LEU A 284 9.98 -7.99 -3.50
CA LEU A 284 9.31 -7.00 -2.66
C LEU A 284 9.79 -5.56 -2.92
N ILE A 285 11.08 -5.38 -3.24
CA ILE A 285 11.68 -4.07 -3.54
C ILE A 285 11.44 -3.65 -5.02
N GLY A 286 10.82 -4.52 -5.83
CA GLY A 286 10.56 -4.26 -7.25
C GLY A 286 11.77 -4.54 -8.16
N GLY A 287 12.78 -5.24 -7.65
CA GLY A 287 13.91 -5.73 -8.43
C GLY A 287 13.56 -6.98 -9.26
N LYS A 288 14.41 -7.30 -10.23
CA LYS A 288 14.26 -8.54 -11.02
C LYS A 288 14.87 -9.71 -10.23
N PRO A 289 14.08 -10.72 -9.83
CA PRO A 289 14.60 -11.88 -9.12
C PRO A 289 15.54 -12.69 -10.03
N ILE A 290 16.50 -13.37 -9.41
CA ILE A 290 17.40 -14.30 -10.09
C ILE A 290 16.61 -15.54 -10.50
N ASP A 291 16.86 -16.06 -11.69
CA ASP A 291 16.22 -17.29 -12.17
C ASP A 291 16.66 -18.50 -11.34
N LEU A 292 15.76 -18.96 -10.46
CA LEU A 292 15.99 -20.09 -9.56
C LEU A 292 16.24 -21.40 -10.32
N ASN A 293 15.74 -21.54 -11.55
CA ASN A 293 15.95 -22.77 -12.33
C ASN A 293 17.42 -22.88 -12.78
N ARG A 294 18.05 -21.77 -13.16
CA ARG A 294 19.48 -21.77 -13.51
C ARG A 294 20.37 -22.14 -12.34
N VAL A 295 20.05 -21.63 -11.14
CA VAL A 295 20.76 -21.97 -9.91
C VAL A 295 20.55 -23.44 -9.56
N ARG A 296 19.32 -23.95 -9.75
CA ARG A 296 18.98 -25.36 -9.53
C ARG A 296 19.78 -26.31 -10.42
N ASP A 297 19.94 -25.95 -11.70
CA ASP A 297 20.68 -26.74 -12.69
C ASP A 297 22.19 -26.73 -12.45
N HIS A 298 22.75 -25.67 -11.85
CA HIS A 298 24.19 -25.56 -11.56
C HIS A 298 24.60 -26.20 -10.21
N CYS A 299 23.66 -26.45 -9.32
CA CYS A 299 23.93 -26.93 -7.96
C CYS A 299 23.44 -28.37 -7.70
N ASP A 300 23.10 -29.13 -8.75
CA ASP A 300 22.64 -30.53 -8.70
C ASP A 300 21.49 -30.77 -7.71
N ILE A 301 20.66 -29.75 -7.45
CA ILE A 301 19.66 -29.78 -6.37
C ILE A 301 18.59 -30.87 -6.62
N THR A 302 18.27 -31.10 -7.89
CA THR A 302 17.35 -32.16 -8.32
C THR A 302 17.89 -33.56 -8.00
N GLU A 303 19.20 -33.77 -8.14
CA GLU A 303 19.85 -35.02 -7.76
C GLU A 303 19.82 -35.21 -6.24
N ILE A 304 20.13 -34.15 -5.49
CA ILE A 304 20.09 -34.14 -4.02
C ILE A 304 18.69 -34.49 -3.49
N GLU A 305 17.65 -33.88 -4.05
CA GLU A 305 16.25 -34.14 -3.67
C GLU A 305 15.80 -35.57 -4.00
N ASN A 306 16.26 -36.12 -5.13
CA ASN A 306 15.94 -37.48 -5.54
C ASN A 306 16.65 -38.52 -4.67
N GLU A 307 17.92 -38.29 -4.32
CA GLU A 307 18.66 -39.12 -3.37
C GLU A 307 18.02 -39.13 -1.99
N GLU A 308 17.58 -37.97 -1.48
CA GLU A 308 16.93 -37.86 -0.16
C GLU A 308 15.61 -38.65 -0.13
N LYS A 309 14.81 -38.56 -1.20
CA LYS A 309 13.59 -39.38 -1.37
C LYS A 309 13.90 -40.88 -1.40
N LEU A 310 14.99 -41.28 -2.05
CA LEU A 310 15.44 -42.67 -2.06
C LEU A 310 15.91 -43.14 -0.68
N MET A 311 16.63 -42.30 0.08
CA MET A 311 17.05 -42.62 1.44
C MET A 311 15.87 -42.75 2.41
N VAL A 312 14.87 -41.86 2.33
CA VAL A 312 13.65 -41.95 3.13
C VAL A 312 12.85 -43.21 2.77
N ARG A 313 12.74 -43.53 1.48
CA ARG A 313 12.10 -44.78 1.03
C ARG A 313 12.87 -46.02 1.50
N ALA A 314 14.19 -46.00 1.48
CA ALA A 314 15.02 -47.11 2.00
C ALA A 314 14.88 -47.28 3.52
N ALA A 315 14.79 -46.19 4.28
CA ALA A 315 14.55 -46.23 5.72
C ALA A 315 13.13 -46.73 6.08
N GLN A 316 12.14 -46.46 5.23
CA GLN A 316 10.77 -46.98 5.37
C GLN A 316 10.63 -48.43 4.89
N ALA A 317 11.46 -48.84 3.92
CA ALA A 317 11.42 -50.17 3.32
C ALA A 317 12.11 -51.27 4.13
N THR A 318 12.89 -50.94 5.18
CA THR A 318 13.36 -51.97 6.12
C THR A 318 12.16 -52.52 6.92
N PRO A 319 11.68 -53.74 6.64
CA PRO A 319 10.64 -54.32 7.46
C PRO A 319 11.28 -54.60 8.82
N ARG A 320 10.69 -54.06 9.89
CA ARG A 320 10.89 -54.64 11.22
C ARG A 320 10.39 -56.08 11.15
N LYS A 321 11.26 -57.02 10.78
CA LYS A 321 11.03 -58.45 11.00
C LYS A 321 11.03 -58.62 12.52
N ALA A 322 9.87 -58.43 13.12
CA ALA A 322 9.58 -58.86 14.47
C ALA A 322 9.86 -60.36 14.51
N ASN A 323 11.01 -60.74 15.05
CA ASN A 323 11.30 -62.10 15.45
C ASN A 323 10.52 -62.40 16.74
N ASP A 324 9.20 -62.25 16.72
CA ASP A 324 8.31 -62.85 17.72
C ASP A 324 8.03 -64.29 17.27
N ARG A 325 9.06 -65.14 17.43
CA ARG A 325 8.78 -66.57 17.65
C ARG A 325 8.52 -66.73 19.14
N PRO A 326 7.36 -67.26 19.55
CA PRO A 326 7.16 -67.66 20.94
C PRO A 326 8.24 -68.70 21.29
N ARG A 327 8.98 -68.46 22.36
CA ARG A 327 9.81 -69.49 23.00
C ARG A 327 8.87 -70.59 23.48
N THR A 328 8.63 -71.62 22.67
CA THR A 328 8.10 -72.88 23.18
C THR A 328 9.23 -73.58 23.94
N ALA A 329 9.09 -73.61 25.27
CA ALA A 329 9.94 -74.39 26.15
C ALA A 329 9.88 -75.88 25.77
N PRO A 330 10.99 -76.63 25.80
CA PRO A 330 10.93 -78.08 25.71
C PRO A 330 10.35 -78.62 27.02
N LYS A 331 9.15 -79.22 26.96
CA LYS A 331 8.60 -80.03 28.05
C LYS A 331 9.55 -81.20 28.33
N SER A 332 10.31 -81.13 29.42
CA SER A 332 10.99 -82.27 30.01
C SER A 332 9.93 -83.20 30.62
N ALA A 333 9.49 -84.20 29.86
CA ALA A 333 8.76 -85.34 30.39
C ALA A 333 9.77 -86.37 30.92
N LEU A 334 10.02 -86.35 32.23
CA LEU A 334 10.69 -87.43 32.95
C LEU A 334 9.84 -87.75 34.19
N ALA A 335 8.86 -88.64 33.97
CA ALA A 335 8.15 -89.31 35.04
C ALA A 335 9.03 -90.43 35.62
N PRO A 336 9.18 -90.55 36.94
CA PRO A 336 9.91 -91.66 37.55
C PRO A 336 9.03 -92.93 37.60
N LYS A 337 9.49 -94.00 36.95
CA LYS A 337 8.93 -95.35 37.12
C LYS A 337 9.34 -95.92 38.48
N VAL A 338 8.40 -95.96 39.42
CA VAL A 338 8.50 -96.76 40.65
C VAL A 338 8.37 -98.24 40.28
N LYS A 339 9.47 -98.99 40.38
CA LYS A 339 9.44 -100.47 40.37
C LYS A 339 9.06 -100.96 41.77
N LYS A 340 7.83 -101.47 41.93
CA LYS A 340 7.48 -102.36 43.04
C LYS A 340 8.27 -103.66 42.90
N ARG A 341 9.16 -103.95 43.85
CA ARG A 341 9.68 -105.31 44.07
C ARG A 341 8.69 -106.04 44.98
N ARG A 342 8.29 -107.24 44.53
CA ARG A 342 7.61 -108.25 45.34
C ARG A 342 8.57 -108.73 46.43
N PHE A 343 8.07 -108.82 47.66
CA PHE A 343 8.28 -109.94 48.56
C PHE A 343 6.91 -110.43 48.99
#